data_AF-A0A8T6N482-F1
#
_entry.id   AF-A0A8T6N482-F1
#
_cell.length_a   1.000
_cell.length_b   1.000
_cell.length_c   1.000
_cell.angle_alpha   90.00
_cell.angle_beta   90.00
_cell.angle_gamma   90.00
#
_symmetry.space_group_name_H-M   'P 1'
#
loop_
_entity.id
_entity.type
_entity.pdbx_description
1 polymer ?
#
loop_
_entity_poly.entity_id
_entity_poly.type
_entity_poly.pdbx_seq_one_letter_code
_entity_poly.pdbx_strand_id
1 'polypeptide(L)'
;MPWNIIERLESNNSRKAKEAMIRTEAEGGNDIFFEGARLALDPLVTFGIKQVPVSDTDGPGLDWIIFHEAVKHLITREVTGNAARTIIESLQDTATARQWNLWYRRILIKDLRCGVSEKTVNGVVHKDYPSYAVPVFTCQLAHDSANHEKKVQGKKQIEIKLDGVRVLCILYKDRRPEMFSRNGKQFHNFEHIIDELAQVANTLEQDTVLDGEVMSSSFQDLMKQVHRKSNVQSNDAVFHVF
;
A
#
# COMPACT_ATOMS: atom_id res chain seq x y z
N MET A 1 -9.55 18.22 -15.18
CA MET A 1 -9.47 16.81 -15.59
C MET A 1 -8.15 16.20 -15.10
N PRO A 2 -8.16 14.98 -14.55
CA PRO A 2 -7.00 14.38 -13.91
C PRO A 2 -5.76 14.19 -14.80
N TRP A 3 -5.92 13.79 -16.06
CA TRP A 3 -4.78 13.61 -16.98
C TRP A 3 -4.02 14.92 -17.28
N ASN A 4 -4.70 16.08 -17.29
CA ASN A 4 -4.03 17.38 -17.42
C ASN A 4 -3.17 17.70 -16.19
N ILE A 5 -3.59 17.24 -15.01
CA ILE A 5 -2.87 17.46 -13.75
C ILE A 5 -1.62 16.59 -13.74
N ILE A 6 -1.74 15.33 -14.12
CA ILE A 6 -0.60 14.41 -14.23
C ILE A 6 0.46 14.96 -15.19
N GLU A 7 0.06 15.46 -16.36
CA GLU A 7 1.00 16.04 -17.34
C GLU A 7 1.77 17.23 -16.76
N ARG A 8 1.08 18.13 -16.05
CA ARG A 8 1.70 19.29 -15.37
C ARG A 8 2.65 18.87 -14.23
N LEU A 9 2.28 17.83 -13.48
CA LEU A 9 3.11 17.27 -12.41
C LEU A 9 4.36 16.58 -12.98
N GLU A 10 4.21 15.87 -14.09
CA GLU A 10 5.30 15.17 -14.78
C GLU A 10 6.28 16.16 -15.43
N SER A 11 5.77 17.23 -16.04
CA SER A 11 6.61 18.25 -16.69
C SER A 11 7.39 19.13 -15.72
N ASN A 12 7.19 19.00 -14.40
CA ASN A 12 7.84 19.81 -13.39
C ASN A 12 8.76 18.96 -12.51
N ASN A 13 10.01 19.37 -12.29
CA ASN A 13 10.94 18.63 -11.42
C ASN A 13 11.01 19.18 -9.99
N SER A 14 10.39 20.33 -9.71
CA SER A 14 10.42 20.96 -8.40
C SER A 14 9.38 20.33 -7.46
N ARG A 15 9.86 19.75 -6.34
CA ARG A 15 9.00 19.23 -5.27
C ARG A 15 8.01 20.28 -4.77
N LYS A 16 8.48 21.50 -4.49
CA LYS A 16 7.62 22.61 -4.00
C LYS A 16 6.53 22.97 -5.01
N ALA A 17 6.86 22.94 -6.30
CA ALA A 17 5.87 23.23 -7.34
C ALA A 17 4.79 22.14 -7.41
N LYS A 18 5.17 20.86 -7.29
CA LYS A 18 4.20 19.75 -7.21
C LYS A 18 3.31 19.85 -5.98
N GLU A 19 3.89 20.15 -4.82
CA GLU A 19 3.13 20.37 -3.59
C GLU A 19 2.11 21.52 -3.74
N ALA A 20 2.49 22.61 -4.39
CA ALA A 20 1.58 23.73 -4.68
C ALA A 20 0.46 23.35 -5.67
N MET A 21 0.77 22.56 -6.71
CA MET A 21 -0.24 22.05 -7.63
C MET A 21 -1.25 21.15 -6.90
N ILE A 22 -0.78 20.19 -6.11
CA ILE A 22 -1.65 19.30 -5.32
C ILE A 22 -2.53 20.12 -4.37
N ARG A 23 -1.97 21.16 -3.74
CA ARG A 23 -2.74 22.06 -2.87
C ARG A 23 -3.87 22.77 -3.64
N THR A 24 -3.56 23.27 -4.83
CA THR A 24 -4.56 23.92 -5.71
C THR A 24 -5.69 22.96 -6.05
N GLU A 25 -5.38 21.69 -6.36
CA GLU A 25 -6.41 20.68 -6.66
C GLU A 25 -7.25 20.32 -5.42
N ALA A 26 -6.65 20.33 -4.22
CA ALA A 26 -7.36 20.10 -2.97
C ALA A 26 -8.34 21.25 -2.65
N GLU A 27 -7.87 22.49 -2.75
CA GLU A 27 -8.68 23.71 -2.61
C GLU A 27 -9.84 23.75 -3.61
N GLY A 28 -9.59 23.26 -4.84
CA GLY A 28 -10.58 23.19 -5.91
C GLY A 28 -11.59 22.05 -5.78
N GLY A 29 -11.52 21.20 -4.76
CA GLY A 29 -12.50 20.13 -4.57
C GLY A 29 -12.38 18.99 -5.59
N ASN A 30 -11.18 18.68 -6.07
CA ASN A 30 -11.00 17.72 -7.18
C ASN A 30 -11.03 16.26 -6.72
N ASP A 31 -12.21 15.80 -6.29
CA ASP A 31 -12.44 14.46 -5.73
C ASP A 31 -11.93 13.34 -6.65
N ILE A 32 -12.18 13.45 -7.95
CA ILE A 32 -11.77 12.44 -8.95
C ILE A 32 -10.26 12.25 -8.94
N PHE A 33 -9.49 13.34 -8.88
CA PHE A 33 -8.04 13.25 -8.83
C PHE A 33 -7.56 12.55 -7.56
N PHE A 34 -8.11 12.89 -6.38
CA PHE A 34 -7.67 12.29 -5.13
C PHE A 34 -8.15 10.85 -4.95
N GLU A 35 -9.33 10.50 -5.45
CA GLU A 35 -9.81 9.12 -5.48
C GLU A 35 -8.91 8.25 -6.36
N GLY A 36 -8.58 8.71 -7.57
CA GLY A 36 -7.63 8.02 -8.44
C GLY A 36 -6.21 7.97 -7.87
N ALA A 37 -5.74 9.04 -7.23
CA ALA A 37 -4.45 9.05 -6.55
C ALA A 37 -4.41 8.04 -5.39
N ARG A 38 -5.48 7.94 -4.59
CA ARG A 38 -5.62 6.90 -3.56
C ARG A 38 -5.59 5.50 -4.17
N LEU A 39 -6.36 5.26 -5.23
CA LEU A 39 -6.35 3.99 -5.94
C LEU A 39 -4.95 3.63 -6.49
N ALA A 40 -4.15 4.61 -6.91
CA ALA A 40 -2.81 4.40 -7.43
C ALA A 40 -1.74 4.25 -6.33
N LEU A 41 -1.88 4.93 -5.20
CA LEU A 41 -0.81 5.09 -4.20
C LEU A 41 -1.03 4.29 -2.91
N ASP A 42 -2.26 3.85 -2.61
CA ASP A 42 -2.53 3.02 -1.44
C ASP A 42 -1.95 1.60 -1.64
N PRO A 43 -0.99 1.13 -0.81
CA PRO A 43 -0.37 -0.18 -0.96
C PRO A 43 -1.31 -1.38 -0.74
N LEU A 44 -2.44 -1.18 -0.05
CA LEU A 44 -3.43 -2.23 0.24
C LEU A 44 -4.40 -2.43 -0.92
N VAL A 45 -4.58 -1.41 -1.76
CA VAL A 45 -5.36 -1.53 -2.99
C VAL A 45 -4.54 -2.30 -4.04
N THR A 46 -5.04 -3.47 -4.46
CA THR A 46 -4.42 -4.27 -5.54
C THR A 46 -5.46 -4.67 -6.57
N PHE A 47 -5.11 -4.62 -7.86
CA PHE A 47 -6.04 -4.95 -8.95
C PHE A 47 -5.88 -6.39 -9.47
N GLY A 48 -4.88 -7.13 -8.99
CA GLY A 48 -4.65 -8.53 -9.40
C GLY A 48 -4.22 -8.71 -10.87
N ILE A 49 -3.77 -7.65 -11.53
CA ILE A 49 -3.35 -7.63 -12.94
C ILE A 49 -1.84 -7.43 -13.06
N LYS A 50 -1.22 -8.09 -14.06
CA LYS A 50 0.23 -8.02 -14.30
C LYS A 50 0.61 -7.07 -15.43
N GLN A 51 -0.20 -6.99 -16.48
CA GLN A 51 0.10 -6.20 -17.66
C GLN A 51 -1.08 -5.31 -18.01
N VAL A 52 -0.79 -4.03 -18.21
CA VAL A 52 -1.75 -3.02 -18.68
C VAL A 52 -1.09 -2.33 -19.88
N PRO A 53 -1.54 -2.63 -21.10
CA PRO A 53 -0.94 -2.08 -22.32
C PRO A 53 -1.13 -0.55 -22.40
N VAL A 54 -0.29 0.09 -23.20
CA VAL A 54 -0.51 1.48 -23.63
C VAL A 54 -1.52 1.48 -24.78
N SER A 55 -2.24 2.59 -24.96
CA SER A 55 -3.12 2.78 -26.11
C SER A 55 -2.47 3.72 -27.11
N ASP A 56 -2.51 3.34 -28.39
CA ASP A 56 -2.02 4.14 -29.50
C ASP A 56 -3.17 4.73 -30.35
N THR A 57 -4.41 4.42 -29.99
CA THR A 57 -5.63 4.85 -30.71
C THR A 57 -6.58 5.58 -29.77
N ASP A 58 -7.34 6.53 -30.33
CA ASP A 58 -8.36 7.26 -29.59
C ASP A 58 -9.72 6.57 -29.69
N GLY A 59 -10.28 6.24 -28.53
CA GLY A 59 -11.70 5.94 -28.38
C GLY A 59 -12.56 7.21 -28.20
N PRO A 60 -13.88 7.06 -28.01
CA PRO A 60 -14.81 8.18 -27.83
C PRO A 60 -14.60 8.96 -26.51
N GLY A 61 -13.88 8.39 -25.55
CA GLY A 61 -13.65 8.94 -24.22
C GLY A 61 -14.25 8.08 -23.11
N LEU A 62 -13.49 7.85 -22.05
CA LEU A 62 -13.90 7.03 -20.91
C LEU A 62 -14.27 7.90 -19.70
N ASP A 63 -15.49 7.73 -19.21
CA ASP A 63 -15.99 8.39 -18.01
C ASP A 63 -15.39 7.78 -16.72
N TRP A 64 -15.18 8.63 -15.71
CA TRP A 64 -14.61 8.22 -14.43
C TRP A 64 -15.46 7.17 -13.71
N ILE A 65 -16.78 7.31 -13.72
CA ILE A 65 -17.70 6.42 -12.99
C ILE A 65 -17.60 5.00 -13.55
N ILE A 66 -17.57 4.87 -14.89
CA ILE A 66 -17.43 3.59 -15.58
C ILE A 66 -16.09 2.93 -15.23
N PHE A 67 -14.99 3.69 -15.28
CA PHE A 67 -13.68 3.18 -14.89
C PHE A 67 -13.66 2.74 -13.42
N HIS A 68 -14.19 3.58 -12.52
CA HIS A 68 -14.17 3.33 -11.10
C HIS A 68 -14.98 2.09 -10.71
N GLU A 69 -16.16 1.90 -11.31
CA GLU A 69 -16.98 0.70 -11.11
C GLU A 69 -16.25 -0.56 -11.59
N ALA A 70 -15.68 -0.54 -12.79
CA ALA A 70 -14.90 -1.66 -13.30
C ALA A 70 -13.71 -2.01 -12.39
N VAL A 71 -13.02 -0.99 -11.87
CA VAL A 71 -11.90 -1.17 -10.94
C VAL A 71 -12.33 -1.77 -9.60
N LYS A 72 -13.52 -1.45 -9.08
CA LYS A 72 -14.03 -2.08 -7.84
C LYS A 72 -14.09 -3.60 -7.99
N HIS A 73 -14.60 -4.12 -9.11
CA HIS A 73 -14.65 -5.56 -9.36
C HIS A 73 -13.27 -6.22 -9.47
N LEU A 74 -12.25 -5.47 -9.90
CA LEU A 74 -10.85 -5.94 -9.90
C LEU A 74 -10.28 -6.00 -8.48
N ILE A 75 -10.58 -5.00 -7.64
CA ILE A 75 -10.14 -4.93 -6.25
C ILE A 75 -10.77 -6.05 -5.42
N THR A 76 -12.09 -6.25 -5.53
CA THR A 76 -12.81 -7.32 -4.81
C THR A 76 -12.50 -8.71 -5.37
N ARG A 77 -11.83 -8.78 -6.52
CA ARG A 77 -11.49 -9.99 -7.27
C ARG A 77 -12.73 -10.80 -7.68
N GLU A 78 -13.87 -10.12 -7.84
CA GLU A 78 -15.06 -10.67 -8.49
C GLU A 78 -14.78 -11.02 -9.95
N VAL A 79 -13.92 -10.23 -10.61
CA VAL A 79 -13.45 -10.51 -11.96
C VAL A 79 -11.94 -10.78 -11.93
N THR A 80 -11.53 -11.92 -12.51
CA THR A 80 -10.12 -12.34 -12.55
C THR A 80 -9.76 -12.98 -13.90
N GLY A 81 -8.45 -13.22 -14.12
CA GLY A 81 -7.97 -13.95 -15.29
C GLY A 81 -8.31 -13.25 -16.61
N ASN A 82 -8.79 -14.03 -17.59
CA ASN A 82 -9.11 -13.50 -18.91
C ASN A 82 -10.26 -12.49 -18.89
N ALA A 83 -11.25 -12.66 -18.00
CA ALA A 83 -12.36 -11.71 -17.89
C ALA A 83 -11.87 -10.32 -17.43
N ALA A 84 -10.93 -10.27 -16.48
CA ALA A 84 -10.33 -9.00 -16.04
C ALA A 84 -9.56 -8.32 -17.18
N ARG A 85 -8.89 -9.11 -18.01
CA ARG A 85 -8.19 -8.61 -19.19
C ARG A 85 -9.14 -8.01 -20.22
N THR A 86 -10.25 -8.70 -20.53
CA THR A 86 -11.27 -8.20 -21.47
C THR A 86 -11.90 -6.90 -20.99
N ILE A 87 -12.16 -6.75 -19.68
CA ILE A 87 -12.63 -5.48 -19.12
C ILE A 87 -11.61 -4.37 -19.36
N ILE A 88 -10.33 -4.62 -19.08
CA ILE A 88 -9.26 -3.62 -19.28
C ILE A 88 -9.13 -3.23 -20.75
N GLU A 89 -9.18 -4.19 -21.67
CA GLU A 89 -9.14 -3.95 -23.12
C GLU A 89 -10.35 -3.09 -23.54
N SER A 90 -11.56 -3.40 -23.05
CA SER A 90 -12.75 -2.59 -23.34
C SER A 90 -12.67 -1.16 -22.79
N LEU A 91 -12.14 -0.97 -21.58
CA LEU A 91 -11.90 0.36 -21.01
C LEU A 91 -10.86 1.14 -21.83
N GLN A 92 -9.79 0.46 -22.25
CA GLN A 92 -8.75 1.03 -23.10
C GLN A 92 -9.31 1.50 -24.44
N ASP A 93 -10.09 0.65 -25.13
CA ASP A 93 -10.68 0.96 -26.44
C ASP A 93 -11.70 2.11 -26.36
N THR A 94 -12.30 2.30 -25.19
CA THR A 94 -13.25 3.41 -24.95
C THR A 94 -12.53 4.72 -24.67
N ALA A 95 -11.42 4.68 -23.91
CA ALA A 95 -10.68 5.88 -23.54
C ALA A 95 -9.97 6.52 -24.74
N THR A 96 -9.77 7.84 -24.70
CA THR A 96 -8.75 8.44 -25.58
C THR A 96 -7.37 7.94 -25.15
N ALA A 97 -6.41 7.88 -26.08
CA ALA A 97 -5.05 7.44 -25.79
C ALA A 97 -4.43 8.29 -24.66
N ARG A 98 -4.73 9.59 -24.65
CA ARG A 98 -4.30 10.53 -23.61
C ARG A 98 -4.92 10.23 -22.24
N GLN A 99 -6.23 10.01 -22.16
CA GLN A 99 -6.91 9.63 -20.91
C GLN A 99 -6.34 8.31 -20.36
N TRP A 100 -6.20 7.31 -21.22
CA TRP A 100 -5.69 6.00 -20.85
C TRP A 100 -4.26 6.10 -20.32
N ASN A 101 -3.33 6.62 -21.13
CA ASN A 101 -1.89 6.58 -20.84
C ASN A 101 -1.46 7.52 -19.72
N LEU A 102 -2.16 8.64 -19.52
CA LEU A 102 -1.82 9.62 -18.47
C LEU A 102 -2.60 9.42 -17.15
N TRP A 103 -3.73 8.70 -17.16
CA TRP A 103 -4.55 8.56 -15.96
C TRP A 103 -4.92 7.12 -15.64
N TYR A 104 -5.85 6.53 -16.40
CA TYR A 104 -6.44 5.24 -16.06
C TYR A 104 -5.43 4.11 -15.98
N ARG A 105 -4.54 4.02 -16.97
CA ARG A 105 -3.44 3.04 -16.97
C ARG A 105 -2.52 3.23 -15.78
N ARG A 106 -2.19 4.48 -15.44
CA ARG A 106 -1.27 4.84 -14.34
C ARG A 106 -1.82 4.43 -12.98
N ILE A 107 -3.14 4.54 -12.80
CA ILE A 107 -3.83 3.98 -11.63
C ILE A 107 -3.66 2.47 -11.60
N LEU A 108 -4.01 1.77 -12.69
CA LEU A 108 -3.98 0.31 -12.76
C LEU A 108 -2.58 -0.31 -12.55
N ILE A 109 -1.52 0.37 -12.99
CA ILE A 109 -0.13 -0.06 -12.76
C ILE A 109 0.45 0.40 -11.41
N LYS A 110 -0.34 1.12 -10.60
CA LYS A 110 0.06 1.65 -9.29
C LYS A 110 1.25 2.61 -9.36
N ASP A 111 1.31 3.41 -10.42
CA ASP A 111 2.40 4.35 -10.66
C ASP A 111 1.90 5.55 -11.48
N LEU A 112 1.72 6.70 -10.82
CA LEU A 112 1.29 7.96 -11.43
C LEU A 112 2.33 8.56 -12.39
N ARG A 113 3.58 8.06 -12.38
CA ARG A 113 4.67 8.47 -13.29
C ARG A 113 4.90 9.98 -13.39
N CYS A 114 4.64 10.70 -12.30
CA CYS A 114 4.81 12.15 -12.25
C CYS A 114 5.66 12.59 -11.06
N GLY A 115 6.45 11.68 -10.47
CA GLY A 115 7.31 11.97 -9.31
C GLY A 115 6.56 12.42 -8.06
N VAL A 116 5.30 11.98 -7.92
CA VAL A 116 4.44 12.20 -6.75
C VAL A 116 4.16 10.84 -6.13
N SER A 117 4.32 10.75 -4.81
CA SER A 117 3.97 9.57 -4.02
C SER A 117 2.95 9.92 -2.93
N GLU A 118 2.50 8.92 -2.18
CA GLU A 118 1.68 9.08 -0.98
C GLU A 118 2.26 10.10 0.00
N LYS A 119 3.59 10.17 0.15
CA LYS A 119 4.27 11.16 1.01
C LYS A 119 4.05 12.59 0.53
N THR A 120 4.12 12.82 -0.77
CA THR A 120 3.91 14.16 -1.34
C THR A 120 2.45 14.56 -1.19
N VAL A 121 1.51 13.67 -1.52
CA VAL A 121 0.07 13.93 -1.38
C VAL A 121 -0.27 14.19 0.09
N ASN A 122 0.04 13.25 0.98
CA ASN A 122 -0.25 13.37 2.41
C ASN A 122 0.43 14.58 3.03
N GLY A 123 1.68 14.88 2.66
CA GLY A 123 2.38 16.08 3.14
C GLY A 123 1.62 17.39 2.88
N VAL A 124 0.82 17.44 1.81
CA VAL A 124 -0.03 18.58 1.47
C VAL A 124 -1.40 18.51 2.14
N VAL A 125 -2.06 17.34 2.11
CA VAL A 125 -3.51 17.25 2.40
C VAL A 125 -3.86 16.76 3.81
N HIS A 126 -2.97 16.05 4.51
CA HIS A 126 -3.34 15.32 5.75
C HIS A 126 -3.94 16.19 6.87
N LYS A 127 -3.60 17.48 6.95
CA LYS A 127 -4.11 18.42 7.95
C LYS A 127 -5.35 19.16 7.47
N ASP A 128 -5.24 19.79 6.30
CA ASP A 128 -6.23 20.75 5.81
C ASP A 128 -7.37 20.05 5.04
N TYR A 129 -7.08 18.91 4.41
CA TYR A 129 -8.00 18.15 3.55
C TYR A 129 -7.89 16.63 3.83
N PRO A 130 -8.18 16.18 5.05
CA PRO A 130 -7.97 14.79 5.46
C PRO A 130 -8.75 13.76 4.62
N SER A 131 -9.88 14.15 4.01
CA SER A 131 -10.64 13.29 3.08
C SER A 131 -9.83 12.86 1.84
N TYR A 132 -8.82 13.63 1.45
CA TYR A 132 -7.93 13.35 0.32
C TYR A 132 -6.65 12.59 0.69
N ALA A 133 -6.43 12.33 1.98
CA ALA A 133 -5.26 11.60 2.42
C ALA A 133 -5.26 10.16 1.86
N VAL A 134 -4.10 9.67 1.44
CA VAL A 134 -3.88 8.27 1.10
C VAL A 134 -3.60 7.53 2.42
N PRO A 135 -4.39 6.50 2.77
CA PRO A 135 -4.07 5.67 3.93
C PRO A 135 -2.73 4.98 3.75
N VAL A 136 -1.87 5.03 4.77
CA VAL A 136 -0.56 4.38 4.74
C VAL A 136 -0.34 3.66 6.06
N PHE A 137 -0.09 2.36 5.99
CA PHE A 137 0.43 1.60 7.11
C PHE A 137 1.94 1.84 7.19
N THR A 138 2.43 2.36 8.32
CA THR A 138 3.86 2.65 8.53
C THR A 138 4.33 2.13 9.87
N CYS A 139 5.61 1.76 9.94
CA CYS A 139 6.30 1.35 11.16
C CYS A 139 7.68 1.99 11.20
N GLN A 140 8.36 1.91 12.34
CA GLN A 140 9.75 2.35 12.44
C GLN A 140 10.65 1.46 11.58
N LEU A 141 11.62 2.06 10.89
CA LEU A 141 12.61 1.38 10.05
C LEU A 141 14.02 1.81 10.44
N ALA A 142 14.97 0.89 10.31
CA ALA A 142 16.39 1.15 10.57
C ALA A 142 17.11 1.74 9.34
N HIS A 143 18.21 2.43 9.59
CA HIS A 143 19.18 2.82 8.56
C HIS A 143 20.44 1.94 8.67
N ASP A 144 21.11 1.75 7.54
CA ASP A 144 22.43 1.11 7.51
C ASP A 144 23.48 1.99 8.21
N SER A 145 24.14 1.45 9.23
CA SER A 145 25.20 2.14 9.97
C SER A 145 26.39 2.51 9.08
N ALA A 146 26.67 1.74 8.03
CA ALA A 146 27.78 2.00 7.11
C ALA A 146 27.62 3.29 6.29
N ASN A 147 26.43 3.92 6.30
CA ASN A 147 26.20 5.22 5.66
C ASN A 147 26.02 6.36 6.69
N HIS A 148 26.14 6.05 7.98
CA HIS A 148 25.81 6.95 9.08
C HIS A 148 26.77 6.80 10.27
N GLU A 149 28.04 6.54 10.02
CA GLU A 149 29.06 6.26 11.04
C GLU A 149 29.12 7.38 12.09
N LYS A 150 28.96 8.64 11.67
CA LYS A 150 28.90 9.81 12.56
C LYS A 150 27.74 9.78 13.57
N LYS A 151 26.67 9.01 13.29
CA LYS A 151 25.52 8.82 14.21
C LYS A 151 25.71 7.65 15.18
N VAL A 152 26.69 6.77 14.92
CA VAL A 152 27.02 5.58 15.72
C VAL A 152 28.09 5.94 16.77
N GLN A 153 27.75 6.89 17.64
CA GLN A 153 28.63 7.37 18.71
C GLN A 153 27.89 7.53 20.04
N GLY A 154 28.60 7.50 21.16
CA GLY A 154 28.03 7.58 22.51
C GLY A 154 27.47 6.24 23.01
N LYS A 155 26.58 6.29 24.02
CA LYS A 155 25.93 5.09 24.55
C LYS A 155 24.86 4.60 23.57
N LYS A 156 24.86 3.30 23.26
CA LYS A 156 23.91 2.64 22.36
C LYS A 156 23.44 1.32 22.97
N GLN A 157 22.18 0.99 22.74
CA GLN A 157 21.64 -0.35 22.95
C GLN A 157 21.94 -1.18 21.70
N ILE A 158 22.46 -2.40 21.90
CA ILE A 158 22.80 -3.32 20.81
C ILE A 158 21.93 -4.55 20.98
N GLU A 159 21.27 -4.94 19.91
CA GLU A 159 20.41 -6.12 19.84
C GLU A 159 20.83 -6.98 18.65
N ILE A 160 20.51 -8.27 18.73
CA ILE A 160 20.74 -9.19 17.63
C ILE A 160 19.73 -8.89 16.52
N LYS A 161 20.21 -8.66 15.30
CA LYS A 161 19.33 -8.59 14.14
C LYS A 161 18.93 -10.00 13.72
N LEU A 162 17.68 -10.37 13.99
CA LEU A 162 17.07 -11.60 13.49
C LEU A 162 16.82 -11.51 11.98
N ASP A 163 16.86 -12.66 11.30
CA ASP A 163 16.61 -12.78 9.86
C ASP A 163 15.31 -13.57 9.63
N GLY A 164 14.20 -12.89 9.86
CA GLY A 164 12.85 -13.44 9.84
C GLY A 164 11.90 -12.56 9.05
N VAL A 165 10.64 -12.54 9.49
CA VAL A 165 9.63 -11.66 8.95
C VAL A 165 9.19 -10.66 10.01
N ARG A 166 9.37 -9.38 9.73
CA ARG A 166 8.85 -8.28 10.56
C ARG A 166 7.32 -8.37 10.69
N VAL A 167 6.85 -8.46 11.92
CA VAL A 167 5.42 -8.48 12.25
C VAL A 167 5.09 -7.40 13.27
N LEU A 168 4.03 -6.64 12.95
CA LEU A 168 3.34 -5.79 13.90
C LEU A 168 2.08 -6.52 14.36
N CYS A 169 1.99 -6.88 15.62
CA CYS A 169 0.80 -7.48 16.20
C CYS A 169 0.00 -6.41 16.95
N ILE A 170 -1.22 -6.14 16.48
CA ILE A 170 -2.15 -5.23 17.14
C ILE A 170 -3.00 -6.06 18.11
N LEU A 171 -2.79 -5.83 19.39
CA LEU A 171 -3.60 -6.36 20.48
C LEU A 171 -4.74 -5.39 20.76
N TYR A 172 -5.95 -5.88 20.60
CA TYR A 172 -7.15 -5.12 20.92
C TYR A 172 -7.70 -5.57 22.26
N LYS A 173 -8.27 -4.63 23.02
CA LYS A 173 -8.91 -4.95 24.30
C LYS A 173 -10.16 -5.81 24.12
N ASP A 174 -10.98 -5.46 23.11
CA ASP A 174 -12.33 -6.00 22.93
C ASP A 174 -12.47 -6.91 21.70
N ARG A 175 -11.37 -7.25 21.02
CA ARG A 175 -11.38 -8.17 19.87
C ARG A 175 -10.09 -8.97 19.76
N ARG A 176 -10.12 -10.00 18.91
CA ARG A 176 -8.98 -10.89 18.67
C ARG A 176 -7.78 -10.10 18.13
N PRO A 177 -6.55 -10.41 18.55
CA PRO A 177 -5.34 -9.83 17.97
C PRO A 177 -5.22 -10.06 16.47
N GLU A 178 -4.53 -9.14 15.80
CA GLU A 178 -4.23 -9.25 14.37
C GLU A 178 -2.75 -8.99 14.11
N MET A 179 -2.16 -9.76 13.19
CA MET A 179 -0.75 -9.64 12.82
C MET A 179 -0.62 -9.07 11.42
N PHE A 180 0.24 -8.06 11.24
CA PHE A 180 0.46 -7.37 9.99
C PHE A 180 1.93 -7.35 9.62
N SER A 181 2.22 -7.42 8.32
CA SER A 181 3.54 -7.07 7.78
C SER A 181 3.84 -5.59 7.97
N ARG A 182 5.12 -5.22 7.81
CA ARG A 182 5.56 -3.80 7.74
C ARG A 182 4.81 -2.92 6.74
N ASN A 183 4.15 -3.53 5.74
CA ASN A 183 3.39 -2.84 4.69
C ASN A 183 1.86 -2.93 4.92
N GLY A 184 1.40 -3.37 6.09
CA GLY A 184 -0.03 -3.44 6.44
C GLY A 184 -0.81 -4.63 5.87
N LYS A 185 -0.15 -5.56 5.17
CA LYS A 185 -0.79 -6.82 4.79
C LYS A 185 -0.95 -7.72 6.00
N GLN A 186 -2.18 -8.17 6.26
CA GLN A 186 -2.48 -9.10 7.36
C GLN A 186 -1.88 -10.48 7.11
N PHE A 187 -1.36 -11.09 8.16
CA PHE A 187 -0.95 -12.50 8.20
C PHE A 187 -2.06 -13.33 8.82
N HIS A 188 -2.38 -14.46 8.18
CA HIS A 188 -3.41 -15.40 8.66
C HIS A 188 -2.82 -16.75 9.09
N ASN A 189 -1.49 -16.87 9.05
CA ASN A 189 -0.79 -18.16 9.15
C ASN A 189 -0.04 -18.33 10.48
N PHE A 190 -0.32 -17.49 11.48
CA PHE A 190 0.31 -17.52 12.80
C PHE A 190 -0.76 -17.63 13.90
N GLU A 191 -1.76 -18.49 13.70
CA GLU A 191 -2.92 -18.60 14.60
C GLU A 191 -2.53 -18.97 16.03
N HIS A 192 -1.54 -19.84 16.22
CA HIS A 192 -1.07 -20.23 17.55
C HIS A 192 -0.51 -19.04 18.34
N ILE A 193 0.28 -18.17 17.69
CA ILE A 193 0.78 -16.93 18.32
C ILE A 193 -0.38 -15.98 18.63
N ILE A 194 -1.34 -15.82 17.72
CA ILE A 194 -2.53 -14.99 17.93
C ILE A 194 -3.34 -15.50 19.12
N ASP A 195 -3.51 -16.80 19.25
CA ASP A 195 -4.30 -17.43 20.31
C ASP A 195 -3.64 -17.30 21.69
N GLU A 196 -2.30 -17.42 21.75
CA GLU A 196 -1.53 -17.14 22.97
C GLU A 196 -1.64 -15.66 23.37
N LEU A 197 -1.49 -14.74 22.42
CA LEU A 197 -1.61 -13.30 22.68
C LEU A 197 -3.04 -12.89 23.06
N ALA A 198 -4.06 -13.56 22.53
CA ALA A 198 -5.46 -13.29 22.87
C ALA A 198 -5.76 -13.57 24.36
N GLN A 199 -5.05 -14.51 24.98
CA GLN A 199 -5.21 -14.83 26.41
C GLN A 199 -4.74 -13.71 27.34
N VAL A 200 -3.86 -12.83 26.85
CA VAL A 200 -3.29 -11.72 27.64
C VAL A 200 -3.74 -10.34 27.16
N ALA A 201 -4.28 -10.23 25.94
CA ALA A 201 -4.69 -8.96 25.34
C ALA A 201 -5.72 -8.20 26.20
N ASN A 202 -6.66 -8.92 26.83
CA ASN A 202 -7.68 -8.33 27.70
C ASN A 202 -7.15 -7.78 29.03
N THR A 203 -5.90 -8.10 29.39
CA THR A 203 -5.24 -7.58 30.60
C THR A 203 -4.60 -6.21 30.37
N LEU A 204 -4.51 -5.76 29.11
CA LEU A 204 -3.93 -4.48 28.75
C LEU A 204 -4.93 -3.34 29.00
N GLU A 205 -4.42 -2.21 29.46
CA GLU A 205 -5.26 -1.04 29.75
C GLU A 205 -5.84 -0.41 28.48
N GLN A 206 -5.12 -0.55 27.37
CA GLN A 206 -5.41 0.05 26.06
C GLN A 206 -4.95 -0.86 24.92
N ASP A 207 -5.49 -0.62 23.72
CA ASP A 207 -5.01 -1.25 22.50
C ASP A 207 -3.51 -1.00 22.34
N THR A 208 -2.77 -2.06 22.04
CA THR A 208 -1.31 -2.06 22.08
C THR A 208 -0.76 -2.69 20.81
N VAL A 209 0.31 -2.11 20.25
CA VAL A 209 1.03 -2.70 19.12
C VAL A 209 2.32 -3.30 19.64
N LEU A 210 2.46 -4.62 19.50
CA LEU A 210 3.73 -5.32 19.69
C LEU A 210 4.47 -5.36 18.37
N ASP A 211 5.73 -4.95 18.39
CA ASP A 211 6.60 -4.93 17.21
C ASP A 211 7.71 -5.96 17.38
N GLY A 212 7.91 -6.82 16.39
CA GLY A 212 8.79 -7.97 16.55
C GLY A 212 9.12 -8.67 15.24
N GLU A 213 9.97 -9.69 15.34
CA GLU A 213 10.30 -10.57 14.22
C GLU A 213 9.72 -11.96 14.49
N VAL A 214 8.97 -12.52 13.54
CA VAL A 214 8.63 -13.93 13.58
C VAL A 214 9.76 -14.74 12.95
N MET A 215 10.21 -15.76 13.68
CA MET A 215 11.25 -16.70 13.29
C MET A 215 10.68 -18.12 13.26
N SER A 216 11.25 -18.99 12.43
CA SER A 216 11.02 -20.44 12.44
C SER A 216 12.38 -21.13 12.34
N SER A 217 12.42 -22.45 12.46
CA SER A 217 13.63 -23.28 12.28
C SER A 217 14.42 -22.97 11.00
N SER A 218 13.78 -22.44 9.95
CA SER A 218 14.41 -22.03 8.70
C SER A 218 13.69 -20.83 8.08
N PHE A 219 14.44 -19.80 7.67
CA PHE A 219 13.89 -18.61 7.00
C PHE A 219 13.17 -18.95 5.68
N GLN A 220 13.73 -19.89 4.90
CA GLN A 220 13.09 -20.32 3.65
C GLN A 220 11.76 -21.02 3.91
N ASP A 221 11.68 -21.81 4.98
CA ASP A 221 10.46 -22.50 5.35
C ASP A 221 9.43 -21.53 5.92
N LEU A 222 9.84 -20.56 6.73
CA LEU A 222 9.00 -19.44 7.15
C LEU A 222 8.37 -18.74 5.95
N MET A 223 9.17 -18.35 4.95
CA MET A 223 8.69 -17.65 3.76
C MET A 223 7.69 -18.48 2.94
N LYS A 224 7.85 -19.81 2.88
CA LYS A 224 6.87 -20.70 2.24
C LYS A 224 5.53 -20.69 2.97
N GLN A 225 5.55 -20.61 4.31
CA GLN A 225 4.34 -20.66 5.12
C GLN A 225 3.63 -19.31 5.18
N VAL A 226 4.34 -18.18 5.22
CA VAL A 226 3.78 -16.82 5.44
C VAL A 226 2.62 -16.44 4.51
N HIS A 227 2.62 -16.91 3.25
CA HIS A 227 1.57 -16.60 2.27
C HIS A 227 0.80 -17.83 1.75
N ARG A 228 1.01 -19.00 2.37
CA ARG A 228 0.35 -20.24 1.97
C ARG A 228 -1.14 -20.19 2.33
N LYS A 229 -2.01 -20.64 1.43
CA LYS A 229 -3.48 -20.64 1.65
C LYS A 229 -4.04 -21.95 2.20
N SER A 230 -3.28 -23.05 2.13
CA SER A 230 -3.73 -24.38 2.54
C SER A 230 -2.55 -25.24 3.01
N ASN A 231 -2.78 -26.13 3.99
CA ASN A 231 -1.74 -26.96 4.62
C ASN A 231 -0.60 -26.12 5.22
N VAL A 232 -0.97 -25.07 5.96
CA VAL A 232 -0.02 -24.22 6.69
C VAL A 232 0.62 -25.05 7.81
N GLN A 233 1.94 -25.03 7.88
CA GLN A 233 2.73 -25.70 8.91
C GLN A 233 3.65 -24.66 9.55
N SER A 234 3.12 -23.89 10.50
CA SER A 234 3.80 -22.75 11.13
C SER A 234 3.83 -22.84 12.66
N ASN A 235 3.46 -23.99 13.23
CA ASN A 235 3.37 -24.17 14.69
C ASN A 235 4.73 -24.06 15.40
N ASP A 236 5.84 -24.13 14.66
CA ASP A 236 7.20 -23.90 15.18
C ASP A 236 7.61 -22.43 15.17
N ALA A 237 6.78 -21.53 14.62
CA ALA A 237 7.10 -20.13 14.53
C ALA A 237 7.02 -19.44 15.90
N VAL A 238 8.00 -18.60 16.20
CA VAL A 238 8.15 -17.86 17.46
C VAL A 238 8.19 -16.37 17.16
N PHE A 239 7.44 -15.58 17.91
CA PHE A 239 7.41 -14.13 17.80
C PHE A 239 8.38 -13.47 18.80
N HIS A 240 9.47 -12.91 18.28
CA HIS A 240 10.49 -12.21 19.06
C HIS A 240 10.20 -10.71 19.08
N VAL A 241 9.56 -10.23 20.14
CA VAL A 241 9.27 -8.80 20.39
C VAL A 241 10.54 -8.07 20.83
N PHE A 242 10.74 -6.84 20.36
CA PHE A 242 11.83 -5.95 20.76
C PHE A 242 11.35 -4.51 20.95
#